data_AF-A0AAZ1XP37-F1
#
_entry.id   AF-A0AAZ1XP37-F1
#
_cell.length_a   1.000
_cell.length_b   1.000
_cell.length_c   1.000
_cell.angle_alpha   90.00
_cell.angle_beta   90.00
_cell.angle_gamma   90.00
#
_symmetry.space_group_name_H-M   'P 1'
#
loop_
_entity.id
_entity.type
_entity.pdbx_description
1 polymer ?
#
loop_
_entity_poly.entity_id
_entity_poly.type
_entity_poly.pdbx_seq_one_letter_code
_entity_poly.pdbx_strand_id
1 'polypeptide(L)'
;MPVNAGHVGYGSVPSGASETCPLLTPEPDSLWRPMTREELEAANGPGWRKVRCYLVLLFWLAWVTILATSVAIIIKSPRPVATPLKWWQKSLFYQLQADKWTEAQTEGPEGMCAMDEQLPYLKSLGIGALILKGVFDVEVFPLNLTAADKNFAPLAWMQHLLSESHKADLKIVLDLCKLDLLAPQGITGNLSATTQEVADAVERCLQTRGDDIWPSWTVGGNPSQELKKLLLVLMMTLPGSPAIHYDKDMEKTKDKSKMNRAALQLFSSLSFSKAREEALQYGSFTFLPFNTSSSSNSSLSSPLSPPILAFLRSWGCVHFLVLLNFGFQPQSLDPAWASSLPEAGLFVASTGMDRFVSTSLYSLRLRPYEAIVIKLLEAQNYS
;
A
#
# COMPACT_ATOMS: atom_id res chain seq x y z
N MET A 1 71.93 -4.75 -46.97
CA MET A 1 72.91 -4.87 -48.08
C MET A 1 73.22 -6.34 -48.32
N PRO A 2 73.77 -6.74 -49.49
CA PRO A 2 73.78 -6.06 -50.81
C PRO A 2 72.45 -6.39 -51.54
N VAL A 3 72.23 -6.42 -52.87
CA VAL A 3 72.81 -5.86 -54.13
C VAL A 3 71.58 -5.25 -54.87
N ASN A 4 71.54 -4.18 -55.68
CA ASN A 4 72.43 -3.46 -56.61
C ASN A 4 72.64 -4.11 -58.00
N ALA A 5 72.82 -3.25 -59.02
CA ALA A 5 73.09 -3.45 -60.45
C ALA A 5 71.89 -3.79 -61.39
N GLY A 6 71.82 -3.10 -62.53
CA GLY A 6 70.80 -3.28 -63.59
C GLY A 6 70.51 -2.01 -64.41
N HIS A 7 71.49 -1.45 -65.12
CA HIS A 7 71.39 -0.18 -65.85
C HIS A 7 71.65 -0.34 -67.37
N VAL A 8 71.23 0.69 -68.15
CA VAL A 8 71.51 0.93 -69.59
C VAL A 8 70.55 0.26 -70.60
N GLY A 9 69.90 1.12 -71.40
CA GLY A 9 69.23 0.80 -72.66
C GLY A 9 68.86 2.10 -73.38
N TYR A 10 69.68 2.54 -74.35
CA TYR A 10 69.61 3.89 -74.94
C TYR A 10 68.87 3.96 -76.28
N GLY A 11 68.07 5.02 -76.45
CA GLY A 11 67.78 5.67 -77.74
C GLY A 11 66.32 5.60 -78.23
N SER A 12 65.87 6.48 -79.14
CA SER A 12 66.41 7.79 -79.55
C SER A 12 65.46 8.53 -80.50
N VAL A 13 64.97 9.73 -80.13
CA VAL A 13 64.65 10.87 -81.04
C VAL A 13 63.43 10.65 -82.02
N PRO A 14 62.74 11.69 -82.58
CA PRO A 14 62.85 13.15 -82.41
C PRO A 14 61.60 13.90 -81.86
N SER A 15 61.90 14.98 -81.14
CA SER A 15 61.40 16.36 -81.37
C SER A 15 59.98 16.59 -81.94
N GLY A 16 59.07 17.04 -81.08
CA GLY A 16 57.91 17.87 -81.43
C GLY A 16 57.71 18.93 -80.33
N ALA A 17 57.75 20.22 -80.68
CA ALA A 17 57.91 21.29 -79.69
C ALA A 17 56.58 21.87 -79.18
N SER A 18 56.45 22.01 -77.86
CA SER A 18 55.90 23.21 -77.20
C SER A 18 56.19 23.16 -75.70
N GLU A 19 56.82 24.20 -75.16
CA GLU A 19 57.02 24.34 -73.71
C GLU A 19 55.84 25.11 -73.09
N THR A 20 55.24 24.63 -72.00
CA THR A 20 54.91 25.39 -70.75
C THR A 20 53.95 24.63 -69.81
N CYS A 21 53.89 25.10 -68.55
CA CYS A 21 52.84 24.85 -67.54
C CYS A 21 52.71 23.45 -66.90
N PRO A 22 53.49 23.17 -65.83
CA PRO A 22 53.15 22.19 -64.80
C PRO A 22 52.27 22.83 -63.71
N LEU A 23 51.01 22.41 -63.56
CA LEU A 23 50.14 22.82 -62.43
C LEU A 23 49.31 21.65 -61.89
N LEU A 24 49.92 20.90 -60.97
CA LEU A 24 49.22 20.16 -59.91
C LEU A 24 49.82 20.60 -58.58
N THR A 25 49.28 21.68 -58.04
CA THR A 25 49.60 22.19 -56.70
C THR A 25 49.06 21.21 -55.66
N PRO A 26 49.81 20.87 -54.59
CA PRO A 26 49.23 20.13 -53.47
C PRO A 26 48.20 20.99 -52.73
N GLU A 27 47.09 20.38 -52.33
CA GLU A 27 46.15 20.95 -51.36
C GLU A 27 46.89 21.27 -50.05
N PRO A 28 46.79 22.49 -49.50
CA PRO A 28 47.39 22.81 -48.21
C PRO A 28 46.54 22.24 -47.07
N ASP A 29 47.19 21.63 -46.07
CA ASP A 29 46.52 21.19 -44.85
C ASP A 29 45.68 22.32 -44.25
N SER A 30 44.39 22.06 -44.01
CA SER A 30 43.43 23.05 -43.50
C SER A 30 43.65 23.33 -42.00
N LEU A 31 44.77 23.96 -41.69
CA LEU A 31 45.24 24.28 -40.34
C LEU A 31 44.32 25.33 -39.72
N TRP A 32 43.46 24.90 -38.79
CA TRP A 32 42.48 25.73 -38.10
C TRP A 32 43.15 26.89 -37.34
N ARG A 33 43.27 28.03 -38.01
CA ARG A 33 43.89 29.23 -37.47
C ARG A 33 42.90 29.99 -36.58
N PRO A 34 43.25 30.33 -35.32
CA PRO A 34 42.44 31.24 -34.52
C PRO A 34 42.24 32.57 -35.25
N MET A 35 40.99 33.02 -35.37
CA MET A 35 40.62 34.20 -36.14
C MET A 35 41.27 35.46 -35.55
N THR A 36 41.88 36.28 -36.41
CA THR A 36 42.66 37.44 -35.97
C THR A 36 41.75 38.59 -35.54
N ARG A 37 42.33 39.55 -34.80
CA ARG A 37 41.58 40.70 -34.27
C ARG A 37 40.89 41.51 -35.37
N GLU A 38 41.56 41.72 -36.50
CA GLU A 38 41.04 42.51 -37.62
C GLU A 38 39.87 41.80 -38.32
N GLU A 39 39.96 40.48 -38.48
CA GLU A 39 38.86 39.64 -38.97
C GLU A 39 37.66 39.63 -38.01
N LEU A 40 37.92 39.68 -36.69
CA LEU A 40 36.89 39.77 -35.65
C LEU A 40 36.20 41.15 -35.62
N GLU A 41 36.94 42.22 -35.90
CA GLU A 41 36.40 43.57 -36.08
C GLU A 41 35.59 43.69 -37.39
N ALA A 42 36.01 43.04 -38.49
CA ALA A 42 35.23 42.91 -39.71
C ALA A 42 33.92 42.10 -39.50
N ALA A 43 33.96 41.04 -38.69
CA ALA A 43 32.78 40.27 -38.29
C ALA A 43 31.79 41.05 -37.40
N ASN A 44 32.11 42.30 -37.01
CA ASN A 44 31.28 43.16 -36.16
C ASN A 44 30.25 44.01 -36.94
N GLY A 45 30.06 43.72 -38.23
CA GLY A 45 29.13 44.45 -39.12
C GLY A 45 27.67 44.51 -38.63
N PRO A 46 26.87 45.47 -39.13
CA PRO A 46 25.55 45.80 -38.59
C PRO A 46 24.52 44.67 -38.68
N GLY A 47 24.67 43.74 -39.63
CA GLY A 47 23.87 42.52 -39.69
C GLY A 47 24.14 41.58 -38.52
N TRP A 48 25.40 41.21 -38.31
CA TRP A 48 25.82 40.35 -37.19
C TRP A 48 25.50 40.96 -35.82
N ARG A 49 25.63 42.28 -35.66
CA ARG A 49 25.23 42.97 -34.42
C ARG A 49 23.73 42.80 -34.13
N LYS A 50 22.86 42.91 -35.15
CA LYS A 50 21.42 42.64 -35.01
C LYS A 50 21.14 41.18 -34.67
N VAL A 51 21.82 40.22 -35.33
CA VAL A 51 21.67 38.78 -35.05
C VAL A 51 22.05 38.45 -33.60
N ARG A 52 23.19 38.95 -33.11
CA ARG A 52 23.61 38.75 -31.69
C ARG A 52 22.57 39.31 -30.72
N CYS A 53 22.08 40.53 -30.93
CA CYS A 53 21.02 41.10 -30.08
C CYS A 53 19.72 40.28 -30.13
N TYR A 54 19.31 39.81 -31.31
CA TYR A 54 18.11 38.99 -31.47
C TYR A 54 18.23 37.63 -30.76
N LEU A 55 19.38 36.95 -30.87
CA LEU A 55 19.65 35.70 -30.15
C LEU A 55 19.66 35.89 -28.63
N VAL A 56 20.22 36.99 -28.12
CA VAL A 56 20.19 37.31 -26.68
C VAL A 56 18.76 37.60 -26.21
N LEU A 57 17.95 38.32 -27.00
CA LEU A 57 16.54 38.55 -26.69
C LEU A 57 15.72 37.25 -26.70
N LEU A 58 15.93 36.37 -27.69
CA LEU A 58 15.29 35.04 -27.72
C LEU A 58 15.71 34.16 -26.53
N PHE A 59 16.99 34.20 -26.13
CA PHE A 59 17.47 33.48 -24.94
C PHE A 59 16.75 33.94 -23.67
N TRP A 60 16.66 35.27 -23.44
CA TRP A 60 15.94 35.80 -22.28
C TRP A 60 14.43 35.50 -22.33
N LEU A 61 13.79 35.57 -23.51
CA LEU A 61 12.40 35.18 -23.68
C LEU A 61 12.17 33.69 -23.36
N ALA A 62 13.02 32.80 -23.89
CA ALA A 62 12.96 31.37 -23.60
C ALA A 62 13.19 31.06 -22.10
N TRP A 63 14.14 31.75 -21.47
CA TRP A 63 14.39 31.63 -20.04
C TRP A 63 13.17 32.08 -19.20
N VAL A 64 12.54 33.20 -19.56
CA VAL A 64 11.32 33.69 -18.91
C VAL A 64 10.14 32.74 -19.13
N THR A 65 9.97 32.14 -20.32
CA THR A 65 8.88 31.17 -20.53
C THR A 65 9.09 29.87 -19.75
N ILE A 66 10.32 29.35 -19.67
CA ILE A 66 10.65 28.18 -18.84
C ILE A 66 10.38 28.47 -17.36
N LEU A 67 10.80 29.64 -16.85
CA LEU A 67 10.52 30.07 -15.48
C LEU A 67 9.01 30.18 -15.21
N ALA A 68 8.27 30.84 -16.12
CA ALA A 68 6.83 31.01 -16.00
C ALA A 68 6.08 29.67 -16.03
N THR A 69 6.46 28.74 -16.91
CA THR A 69 5.90 27.39 -16.96
C THR A 69 6.22 26.60 -15.69
N SER A 70 7.46 26.68 -15.16
CA SER A 70 7.82 26.03 -13.90
C SER A 70 6.98 26.54 -12.73
N VAL A 71 6.78 27.86 -12.62
CA VAL A 71 5.94 28.47 -11.59
C VAL A 71 4.46 28.11 -11.78
N ALA A 72 3.97 28.10 -13.02
CA ALA A 72 2.60 27.71 -13.34
C ALA A 72 2.31 26.24 -12.99
N ILE A 73 3.28 25.33 -13.19
CA ILE A 73 3.16 23.93 -12.75
C ILE A 73 3.07 23.85 -11.23
N ILE A 74 3.92 24.57 -10.48
CA ILE A 74 3.89 24.58 -9.00
C ILE A 74 2.58 25.15 -8.46
N ILE A 75 1.99 26.16 -9.13
CA ILE A 75 0.70 26.77 -8.73
C ILE A 75 -0.49 25.87 -9.10
N LYS A 76 -0.47 25.22 -10.27
CA LYS A 76 -1.58 24.35 -10.72
C LYS A 76 -1.51 22.92 -10.16
N SER A 77 -0.35 22.47 -9.69
CA SER A 77 -0.21 21.16 -9.05
C SER A 77 -1.08 21.13 -7.77
N PRO A 78 -2.09 20.26 -7.68
CA PRO A 78 -2.83 20.10 -6.44
C PRO A 78 -1.85 19.60 -5.38
N ARG A 79 -1.81 20.28 -4.22
CA ARG A 79 -0.97 19.83 -3.11
C ARG A 79 -1.53 18.50 -2.60
N PRO A 80 -0.72 17.42 -2.48
CA PRO A 80 -1.16 16.19 -1.84
C PRO A 80 -1.29 16.42 -0.34
N VAL A 81 -2.45 16.92 0.10
CA VAL A 81 -2.79 17.14 1.51
C VAL A 81 -3.19 15.80 2.12
N ALA A 82 -2.20 14.93 2.33
CA ALA A 82 -2.34 13.82 3.27
C ALA A 82 -2.62 14.43 4.65
N THR A 83 -3.85 14.26 5.16
CA THR A 83 -4.24 14.86 6.44
C THR A 83 -3.40 14.26 7.58
N PRO A 84 -2.98 15.07 8.57
CA PRO A 84 -2.10 14.61 9.64
C PRO A 84 -2.86 13.72 10.64
N LEU A 85 -3.10 12.47 10.25
CA LEU A 85 -3.77 11.45 11.05
C LEU A 85 -3.08 11.29 12.42
N LYS A 86 -3.89 11.35 13.48
CA LYS A 86 -3.49 11.11 14.87
C LYS A 86 -2.95 9.68 15.02
N TRP A 87 -2.14 9.42 16.04
CA TRP A 87 -1.50 8.11 16.24
C TRP A 87 -2.51 6.94 16.21
N TRP A 88 -3.67 7.11 16.85
CA TRP A 88 -4.72 6.09 16.93
C TRP A 88 -5.49 5.87 15.60
N GLN A 89 -5.38 6.79 14.66
CA GLN A 89 -5.91 6.64 13.30
C GLN A 89 -4.96 5.82 12.40
N LYS A 90 -3.66 5.82 12.72
CA LYS A 90 -2.64 5.01 12.02
C LYS A 90 -2.40 3.64 12.68
N SER A 91 -2.58 3.53 14.00
CA SER A 91 -2.37 2.28 14.74
C SER A 91 -3.41 1.21 14.40
N LEU A 92 -2.92 -0.01 14.18
CA LEU A 92 -3.71 -1.23 14.39
C LEU A 92 -3.85 -1.48 15.90
N PHE A 93 -5.06 -1.80 16.35
CA PHE A 93 -5.34 -2.19 17.73
C PHE A 93 -5.44 -3.71 17.87
N TYR A 94 -4.95 -4.23 18.99
CA TYR A 94 -5.00 -5.66 19.34
C TYR A 94 -5.69 -5.86 20.69
N GLN A 95 -6.75 -6.68 20.74
CA GLN A 95 -7.53 -6.91 21.97
C GLN A 95 -7.03 -8.15 22.72
N LEU A 96 -6.58 -7.94 23.96
CA LEU A 96 -6.05 -8.97 24.86
C LEU A 96 -6.82 -8.96 26.19
N GLN A 97 -7.05 -10.15 26.77
CA GLN A 97 -7.61 -10.31 28.12
C GLN A 97 -6.49 -10.19 29.17
N ALA A 98 -6.74 -9.46 30.26
CA ALA A 98 -5.79 -9.23 31.34
C ALA A 98 -5.51 -10.50 32.17
N ASP A 99 -6.48 -11.41 32.22
CA ASP A 99 -6.42 -12.65 33.02
C ASP A 99 -5.22 -13.49 32.61
N LYS A 100 -5.01 -13.65 31.29
CA LYS A 100 -3.86 -14.36 30.68
C LYS A 100 -2.50 -13.68 30.95
N TRP A 101 -2.49 -12.45 31.48
CA TRP A 101 -1.28 -11.75 31.95
C TRP A 101 -1.04 -11.98 33.46
N THR A 102 -2.11 -12.05 34.25
CA THR A 102 -2.08 -12.41 35.68
C THR A 102 -1.68 -13.88 35.87
N GLU A 103 -2.15 -14.77 35.00
CA GLU A 103 -1.72 -16.17 34.93
C GLU A 103 -0.19 -16.26 34.71
N ALA A 104 0.35 -15.55 33.71
CA ALA A 104 1.79 -15.56 33.41
C ALA A 104 2.68 -14.96 34.52
N GLN A 105 2.15 -14.05 35.37
CA GLN A 105 2.83 -13.63 36.60
C GLN A 105 2.82 -14.75 37.67
N THR A 106 1.75 -15.55 37.72
CA THR A 106 1.59 -16.67 38.66
C THR A 106 2.44 -17.88 38.27
N GLU A 107 2.73 -18.06 36.97
CA GLU A 107 3.71 -19.02 36.43
C GLU A 107 5.18 -18.62 36.73
N GLY A 108 5.41 -17.41 37.26
CA GLY A 108 6.72 -16.97 37.73
C GLY A 108 7.64 -16.39 36.63
N PRO A 109 8.97 -16.47 36.79
CA PRO A 109 9.92 -15.79 35.91
C PRO A 109 9.81 -16.20 34.44
N GLU A 110 9.54 -17.47 34.16
CA GLU A 110 9.44 -17.99 32.78
C GLU A 110 8.24 -17.39 32.03
N GLY A 111 7.08 -17.27 32.70
CA GLY A 111 5.89 -16.62 32.16
C GLY A 111 6.12 -15.12 31.90
N MET A 112 6.81 -14.42 32.81
CA MET A 112 7.18 -13.02 32.58
C MET A 112 8.15 -12.83 31.39
N CYS A 113 9.18 -13.67 31.25
CA CYS A 113 10.09 -13.59 30.10
C CYS A 113 9.36 -13.82 28.77
N ALA A 114 8.44 -14.78 28.71
CA ALA A 114 7.62 -15.03 27.51
C ALA A 114 6.71 -13.84 27.13
N MET A 115 6.31 -13.03 28.11
CA MET A 115 5.51 -11.82 27.89
C MET A 115 6.36 -10.61 27.48
N ASP A 116 7.56 -10.47 28.02
CA ASP A 116 8.51 -9.43 27.62
C ASP A 116 8.99 -9.62 26.17
N GLU A 117 9.14 -10.87 25.68
CA GLU A 117 9.37 -11.16 24.26
C GLU A 117 8.14 -10.93 23.37
N GLN A 118 6.92 -11.10 23.91
CA GLN A 118 5.68 -10.96 23.14
C GLN A 118 5.43 -9.50 22.70
N LEU A 119 5.86 -8.50 23.48
CA LEU A 119 5.66 -7.09 23.15
C LEU A 119 6.44 -6.66 21.88
N PRO A 120 7.76 -6.87 21.75
CA PRO A 120 8.49 -6.70 20.49
C PRO A 120 7.92 -7.51 19.33
N TYR A 121 7.44 -8.74 19.58
CA TYR A 121 6.82 -9.56 18.53
C TYR A 121 5.53 -8.91 17.98
N LEU A 122 4.62 -8.46 18.84
CA LEU A 122 3.40 -7.76 18.41
C LEU A 122 3.73 -6.47 17.64
N LYS A 123 4.73 -5.71 18.09
CA LYS A 123 5.25 -4.53 17.36
C LYS A 123 5.79 -4.91 15.98
N SER A 124 6.50 -6.02 15.85
CA SER A 124 7.03 -6.51 14.55
C SER A 124 5.95 -6.90 13.55
N LEU A 125 4.76 -7.31 14.03
CA LEU A 125 3.57 -7.54 13.20
C LEU A 125 2.89 -6.25 12.72
N GLY A 126 3.40 -5.07 13.11
CA GLY A 126 2.83 -3.76 12.76
C GLY A 126 1.72 -3.28 13.72
N ILE A 127 1.54 -3.93 14.88
CA ILE A 127 0.56 -3.48 15.88
C ILE A 127 1.07 -2.18 16.53
N GLY A 128 0.18 -1.19 16.65
CA GLY A 128 0.50 0.12 17.20
C GLY A 128 -0.13 0.40 18.57
N ALA A 129 -1.12 -0.40 18.98
CA ALA A 129 -1.76 -0.27 20.28
C ALA A 129 -2.37 -1.60 20.78
N LEU A 130 -2.36 -1.78 22.10
CA LEU A 130 -2.96 -2.92 22.80
C LEU A 130 -4.17 -2.43 23.59
N ILE A 131 -5.29 -3.14 23.49
CA ILE A 131 -6.49 -2.92 24.30
C ILE A 131 -6.55 -4.04 25.34
N LEU A 132 -6.37 -3.70 26.61
CA LEU A 132 -6.42 -4.65 27.73
C LEU A 132 -7.84 -4.68 28.31
N LYS A 133 -8.51 -5.83 28.22
CA LYS A 133 -9.85 -6.09 28.76
C LYS A 133 -9.80 -6.87 30.06
N GLY A 134 -10.74 -6.65 30.98
CA GLY A 134 -10.81 -7.37 32.26
C GLY A 134 -9.87 -6.86 33.36
N VAL A 135 -9.11 -5.78 33.12
CA VAL A 135 -8.16 -5.22 34.12
C VAL A 135 -8.86 -4.79 35.42
N PHE A 136 -10.17 -4.49 35.36
CA PHE A 136 -11.00 -4.04 36.47
C PHE A 136 -12.14 -5.02 36.76
N ASP A 137 -11.85 -6.32 36.73
CA ASP A 137 -12.89 -7.31 37.01
C ASP A 137 -13.32 -7.27 38.48
N VAL A 138 -14.64 -7.30 38.68
CA VAL A 138 -15.29 -6.75 39.89
C VAL A 138 -15.08 -7.65 41.12
N GLU A 139 -14.71 -8.92 40.92
CA GLU A 139 -14.53 -9.90 42.00
C GLU A 139 -13.16 -9.81 42.71
N VAL A 140 -12.17 -9.12 42.12
CA VAL A 140 -10.78 -9.07 42.66
C VAL A 140 -10.36 -7.69 43.15
N PHE A 141 -10.98 -6.60 42.67
CA PHE A 141 -10.73 -5.25 43.16
C PHE A 141 -11.80 -4.79 44.16
N PRO A 142 -11.54 -4.83 45.49
CA PRO A 142 -12.41 -4.17 46.46
C PRO A 142 -12.40 -2.66 46.19
N LEU A 143 -13.57 -2.09 45.87
CA LEU A 143 -13.70 -0.72 45.34
C LEU A 143 -13.44 0.42 46.36
N ASN A 144 -12.77 0.12 47.47
CA ASN A 144 -12.36 1.07 48.49
C ASN A 144 -10.92 1.55 48.22
N LEU A 145 -10.80 2.72 47.58
CA LEU A 145 -9.53 3.46 47.47
C LEU A 145 -9.16 4.17 48.79
N THR A 146 -9.18 3.43 49.90
CA THR A 146 -8.59 3.81 51.18
C THR A 146 -7.28 3.05 51.37
N ALA A 147 -6.21 3.76 51.71
CA ALA A 147 -4.82 3.29 51.54
C ALA A 147 -4.35 2.27 52.61
N ALA A 148 -5.03 1.13 52.73
CA ALA A 148 -4.80 0.16 53.79
C ALA A 148 -5.14 -1.31 53.43
N ASP A 149 -4.79 -1.80 52.24
CA ASP A 149 -4.69 -3.25 51.99
C ASP A 149 -3.45 -3.63 51.17
N LYS A 150 -2.96 -4.87 51.33
CA LYS A 150 -1.56 -5.25 51.05
C LYS A 150 -1.32 -5.93 49.69
N ASN A 151 -2.33 -6.09 48.85
CA ASN A 151 -2.19 -6.69 47.53
C ASN A 151 -1.70 -5.67 46.49
N PHE A 152 -0.43 -5.29 46.57
CA PHE A 152 0.22 -4.35 45.63
C PHE A 152 0.67 -4.98 44.28
N ALA A 153 0.57 -6.30 44.14
CA ALA A 153 0.95 -7.01 42.91
C ALA A 153 0.32 -6.45 41.61
N PRO A 154 -0.97 -6.02 41.58
CA PRO A 154 -1.58 -5.48 40.37
C PRO A 154 -0.94 -4.18 39.85
N LEU A 155 -0.41 -3.35 40.76
CA LEU A 155 0.29 -2.12 40.38
C LEU A 155 1.68 -2.41 39.83
N ALA A 156 2.38 -3.42 40.37
CA ALA A 156 3.73 -3.79 39.94
C ALA A 156 3.76 -4.34 38.50
N TRP A 157 2.87 -5.28 38.14
CA TRP A 157 2.85 -5.80 36.77
C TRP A 157 2.40 -4.73 35.76
N MET A 158 1.46 -3.86 36.14
CA MET A 158 1.01 -2.78 35.27
C MET A 158 2.13 -1.75 35.02
N GLN A 159 2.93 -1.41 36.03
CA GLN A 159 4.10 -0.53 35.86
C GLN A 159 5.17 -1.17 34.96
N HIS A 160 5.48 -2.47 35.16
CA HIS A 160 6.40 -3.22 34.29
C HIS A 160 5.92 -3.23 32.84
N LEU A 161 4.67 -3.64 32.60
CA LEU A 161 4.04 -3.70 31.28
C LEU A 161 3.99 -2.34 30.57
N LEU A 162 3.70 -1.25 31.29
CA LEU A 162 3.76 0.11 30.75
C LEU A 162 5.19 0.48 30.31
N SER A 163 6.20 0.07 31.08
CA SER A 163 7.60 0.37 30.78
C SER A 163 8.14 -0.43 29.57
N GLU A 164 7.84 -1.73 29.46
CA GLU A 164 8.22 -2.55 28.30
C GLU A 164 7.45 -2.16 27.05
N SER A 165 6.15 -1.82 27.17
CA SER A 165 5.37 -1.29 26.04
C SER A 165 5.94 0.04 25.55
N HIS A 166 6.35 0.93 26.45
CA HIS A 166 6.99 2.20 26.06
C HIS A 166 8.35 1.98 25.37
N LYS A 167 9.17 1.01 25.83
CA LYS A 167 10.41 0.61 25.13
C LYS A 167 10.12 0.05 23.73
N ALA A 168 9.02 -0.67 23.55
CA ALA A 168 8.59 -1.24 22.27
C ALA A 168 7.82 -0.26 21.35
N ASP A 169 7.65 1.01 21.74
CA ASP A 169 6.76 1.98 21.06
C ASP A 169 5.33 1.42 20.84
N LEU A 170 4.81 0.71 21.84
CA LEU A 170 3.43 0.23 21.93
C LEU A 170 2.63 1.08 22.90
N LYS A 171 1.38 1.38 22.53
CA LYS A 171 0.46 2.19 23.35
C LYS A 171 -0.61 1.31 23.96
N ILE A 172 -0.73 1.35 25.28
CA ILE A 172 -1.76 0.63 26.01
C ILE A 172 -3.01 1.50 26.12
N VAL A 173 -4.16 0.90 25.84
CA VAL A 173 -5.50 1.39 26.14
C VAL A 173 -6.11 0.42 27.14
N LEU A 174 -6.53 0.92 28.30
CA LEU A 174 -7.26 0.13 29.28
C LEU A 174 -8.75 0.19 28.93
N ASP A 175 -9.38 -0.98 28.80
CA ASP A 175 -10.83 -1.05 28.72
C ASP A 175 -11.41 -0.91 30.14
N LEU A 176 -12.05 0.23 30.39
CA LEU A 176 -12.66 0.57 31.68
C LEU A 176 -14.14 0.14 31.75
N CYS A 177 -14.66 -0.57 30.74
CA CYS A 177 -16.02 -1.10 30.79
C CYS A 177 -16.17 -2.09 31.95
N LYS A 178 -17.05 -1.72 32.88
CA LYS A 178 -17.51 -2.58 33.97
C LYS A 178 -18.15 -3.85 33.38
N LEU A 179 -17.92 -4.98 34.06
CA LEU A 179 -18.50 -6.31 33.81
C LEU A 179 -19.92 -6.26 33.20
N ASP A 180 -20.16 -7.08 32.17
CA ASP A 180 -21.36 -7.08 31.31
C ASP A 180 -22.62 -7.62 32.02
N LEU A 181 -23.04 -6.89 33.06
CA LEU A 181 -24.18 -7.19 33.91
C LEU A 181 -25.48 -6.93 33.13
N LEU A 182 -26.04 -8.01 32.60
CA LEU A 182 -27.34 -8.07 31.92
C LEU A 182 -27.36 -7.54 30.47
N ALA A 183 -26.43 -8.00 29.65
CA ALA A 183 -26.86 -8.49 28.34
C ALA A 183 -27.71 -9.76 28.55
N PRO A 184 -29.01 -9.79 28.20
CA PRO A 184 -29.71 -11.06 27.99
C PRO A 184 -28.95 -11.82 26.90
N GLN A 185 -28.84 -13.15 26.98
CA GLN A 185 -28.15 -13.91 25.93
C GLN A 185 -28.81 -13.64 24.58
N GLY A 186 -28.16 -12.81 23.77
CA GLY A 186 -28.67 -12.29 22.52
C GLY A 186 -28.88 -13.46 21.56
N ILE A 187 -30.16 -13.76 21.31
CA ILE A 187 -30.68 -14.92 20.58
C ILE A 187 -29.63 -15.56 19.68
N THR A 188 -29.18 -16.77 20.02
CA THR A 188 -28.30 -17.61 19.20
C THR A 188 -29.05 -18.15 17.98
N GLY A 189 -29.58 -17.24 17.17
CA GLY A 189 -29.99 -17.51 15.81
C GLY A 189 -28.74 -17.80 14.99
N ASN A 190 -28.80 -18.85 14.19
CA ASN A 190 -27.74 -19.17 13.23
C ASN A 190 -27.80 -18.21 12.05
N LEU A 191 -27.56 -16.91 12.30
CA LEU A 191 -27.39 -15.91 11.25
C LEU A 191 -26.08 -16.22 10.51
N SER A 192 -26.22 -17.01 9.44
CA SER A 192 -25.29 -17.03 8.33
C SER A 192 -25.33 -15.66 7.64
N ALA A 193 -24.71 -14.67 8.27
CA ALA A 193 -24.80 -13.25 7.92
C ALA A 193 -24.65 -13.06 6.42
N THR A 194 -25.71 -12.59 5.75
CA THR A 194 -25.67 -12.49 4.30
C THR A 194 -24.75 -11.35 3.88
N THR A 195 -24.16 -11.46 2.68
CA THR A 195 -23.25 -10.41 2.19
C THR A 195 -23.95 -9.07 2.03
N GLN A 196 -25.28 -9.08 1.81
CA GLN A 196 -26.11 -7.87 1.84
C GLN A 196 -26.13 -7.24 3.24
N GLU A 197 -26.41 -8.00 4.30
CA GLU A 197 -26.39 -7.50 5.68
C GLU A 197 -25.03 -6.88 6.05
N VAL A 198 -23.93 -7.49 5.62
CA VAL A 198 -22.57 -6.97 5.87
C VAL A 198 -22.31 -5.69 5.08
N ALA A 199 -22.71 -5.63 3.80
CA ALA A 199 -22.58 -4.43 2.98
C ALA A 199 -23.39 -3.27 3.57
N ASP A 200 -24.67 -3.50 3.84
CA ASP A 200 -25.56 -2.50 4.43
C ASP A 200 -25.07 -2.04 5.81
N ALA A 201 -24.50 -2.93 6.63
CA ALA A 201 -23.99 -2.58 7.96
C ALA A 201 -22.78 -1.65 7.87
N VAL A 202 -21.84 -1.96 6.96
CA VAL A 202 -20.70 -1.08 6.64
C VAL A 202 -21.20 0.24 6.07
N GLU A 203 -22.13 0.23 5.11
CA GLU A 203 -22.68 1.44 4.51
C GLU A 203 -23.39 2.33 5.54
N ARG A 204 -24.28 1.78 6.38
CA ARG A 204 -24.92 2.52 7.48
C ARG A 204 -23.88 3.12 8.44
N CYS A 205 -22.83 2.38 8.81
CA CYS A 205 -21.77 2.90 9.67
C CYS A 205 -20.96 4.05 9.05
N LEU A 206 -20.83 4.09 7.72
CA LEU A 206 -20.13 5.17 7.00
C LEU A 206 -21.04 6.36 6.68
N GLN A 207 -22.33 6.15 6.37
CA GLN A 207 -23.28 7.22 6.07
C GLN A 207 -23.82 7.93 7.33
N THR A 208 -23.97 7.24 8.46
CA THR A 208 -24.53 7.83 9.70
C THR A 208 -23.54 8.68 10.50
N ARG A 209 -22.26 8.68 10.10
CA ARG A 209 -21.20 9.51 10.67
C ARG A 209 -20.73 10.53 9.64
N GLY A 210 -20.92 11.81 9.93
CA GLY A 210 -20.35 12.89 9.11
C GLY A 210 -18.81 12.83 9.06
N ASP A 211 -18.26 13.44 8.01
CA ASP A 211 -16.89 13.24 7.48
C ASP A 211 -15.74 13.29 8.51
N ASP A 212 -15.90 14.04 9.61
CA ASP A 212 -14.89 14.17 10.68
C ASP A 212 -14.74 12.93 11.59
N ILE A 213 -15.72 12.01 11.64
CA ILE A 213 -15.79 10.98 12.68
C ILE A 213 -15.16 9.64 12.25
N TRP A 214 -13.85 9.52 12.48
CA TRP A 214 -13.07 8.31 12.19
C TRP A 214 -13.70 7.01 12.74
N PRO A 215 -14.00 6.00 11.90
CA PRO A 215 -14.57 4.73 12.33
C PRO A 215 -13.50 3.79 12.92
N SER A 216 -13.97 2.85 13.74
CA SER A 216 -13.20 1.70 14.20
C SER A 216 -14.00 0.42 13.97
N TRP A 217 -13.31 -0.68 13.67
CA TRP A 217 -13.94 -1.96 13.33
C TRP A 217 -13.53 -3.04 14.31
N THR A 218 -14.50 -3.85 14.75
CA THR A 218 -14.31 -5.04 15.57
C THR A 218 -15.16 -6.18 14.99
N VAL A 219 -14.77 -7.41 15.29
CA VAL A 219 -15.57 -8.61 15.05
C VAL A 219 -15.79 -9.30 16.38
N GLY A 220 -17.06 -9.49 16.75
CA GLY A 220 -17.47 -10.24 17.93
C GLY A 220 -17.74 -11.71 17.63
N GLY A 221 -17.87 -12.51 18.70
CA GLY A 221 -18.15 -13.95 18.60
C GLY A 221 -16.97 -14.78 18.10
N ASN A 222 -17.23 -16.06 17.82
CA ASN A 222 -16.23 -17.04 17.40
C ASN A 222 -16.52 -17.59 15.98
N PRO A 223 -16.26 -16.80 14.92
CA PRO A 223 -16.43 -17.27 13.54
C PRO A 223 -15.44 -18.39 13.16
N SER A 224 -15.75 -19.12 12.08
CA SER A 224 -14.90 -20.18 11.54
C SER A 224 -13.53 -19.65 11.10
N GLN A 225 -12.52 -20.51 10.99
CA GLN A 225 -11.15 -20.07 10.64
C GLN A 225 -11.04 -19.43 9.24
N GLU A 226 -11.89 -19.86 8.30
CA GLU A 226 -11.95 -19.27 6.96
C GLU A 226 -12.62 -17.89 7.01
N LEU A 227 -13.71 -17.76 7.74
CA LEU A 227 -14.39 -16.48 7.97
C LEU A 227 -13.52 -15.50 8.80
N LYS A 228 -12.73 -15.98 9.77
CA LYS A 228 -11.72 -15.17 10.50
C LYS A 228 -10.71 -14.53 9.54
N LYS A 229 -10.24 -15.25 8.50
CA LYS A 229 -9.34 -14.70 7.47
C LYS A 229 -10.03 -13.69 6.54
N LEU A 230 -11.26 -14.00 6.12
CA LEU A 230 -12.04 -13.12 5.24
C LEU A 230 -12.38 -11.79 5.95
N LEU A 231 -12.82 -11.86 7.21
CA LEU A 231 -13.09 -10.68 8.04
C LEU A 231 -11.82 -9.91 8.40
N LEU A 232 -10.67 -10.57 8.57
CA LEU A 232 -9.38 -9.89 8.73
C LEU A 232 -9.04 -9.03 7.49
N VAL A 233 -9.22 -9.54 6.27
CA VAL A 233 -9.04 -8.75 5.04
C VAL A 233 -10.01 -7.57 5.00
N LEU A 234 -11.29 -7.79 5.34
CA LEU A 234 -12.30 -6.73 5.41
C LEU A 234 -11.88 -5.62 6.39
N MET A 235 -11.64 -5.95 7.66
CA MET A 235 -11.26 -4.99 8.71
C MET A 235 -9.98 -4.20 8.37
N MET A 236 -8.98 -4.85 7.77
CA MET A 236 -7.74 -4.18 7.35
C MET A 236 -7.95 -3.21 6.18
N THR A 237 -8.88 -3.49 5.27
CA THR A 237 -9.09 -2.71 4.04
C THR A 237 -10.20 -1.68 4.11
N LEU A 238 -11.13 -1.77 5.07
CA LEU A 238 -12.08 -0.70 5.36
C LEU A 238 -11.37 0.61 5.81
N PRO A 239 -11.96 1.79 5.56
CA PRO A 239 -11.48 3.05 6.12
C PRO A 239 -11.62 3.01 7.65
N GLY A 240 -10.69 3.60 8.39
CA GLY A 240 -10.68 3.56 9.87
C GLY A 240 -9.63 2.63 10.48
N SER A 241 -9.69 2.51 11.81
CA SER A 241 -8.75 1.72 12.62
C SER A 241 -9.36 0.36 13.03
N PRO A 242 -8.83 -0.78 12.55
CA PRO A 242 -9.28 -2.09 13.01
C PRO A 242 -8.75 -2.42 14.42
N ALA A 243 -9.61 -3.02 15.23
CA ALA A 243 -9.29 -3.56 16.55
C ALA A 243 -9.53 -5.08 16.54
N ILE A 244 -8.43 -5.82 16.43
CA ILE A 244 -8.40 -7.24 16.11
C ILE A 244 -8.24 -8.04 17.40
N HIS A 245 -9.12 -9.03 17.60
CA HIS A 245 -8.96 -10.01 18.67
C HIS A 245 -8.29 -11.26 18.09
N TYR A 246 -7.11 -11.60 18.60
CA TYR A 246 -6.40 -12.82 18.21
C TYR A 246 -6.51 -13.86 19.33
N ASP A 247 -7.21 -14.94 19.01
CA ASP A 247 -7.44 -16.09 19.85
C ASP A 247 -6.18 -16.98 19.86
N LYS A 248 -5.46 -16.95 20.99
CA LYS A 248 -4.20 -17.70 21.18
C LYS A 248 -4.42 -19.21 21.39
N ASP A 249 -5.66 -19.67 21.55
CA ASP A 249 -5.98 -21.05 21.94
C ASP A 249 -5.86 -22.05 20.74
N MET A 250 -5.33 -21.57 19.61
CA MET A 250 -5.14 -22.29 18.36
C MET A 250 -3.82 -23.07 18.23
N GLU A 251 -2.93 -23.06 19.23
CA GLU A 251 -1.59 -23.65 19.10
C GLU A 251 -1.51 -25.17 19.35
N LYS A 252 -2.52 -25.77 20.00
CA LYS A 252 -2.44 -27.14 20.57
C LYS A 252 -2.40 -28.32 19.57
N THR A 253 -2.23 -28.11 18.26
CA THR A 253 -2.08 -29.22 17.26
C THR A 253 -1.16 -28.88 16.08
N LYS A 254 -0.43 -29.89 15.56
CA LYS A 254 0.59 -29.70 14.50
C LYS A 254 0.04 -29.12 13.19
N ASP A 255 -1.11 -29.57 12.68
CA ASP A 255 -1.67 -29.02 11.44
C ASP A 255 -2.14 -27.56 11.58
N LYS A 256 -2.63 -27.17 12.76
CA LYS A 256 -2.94 -25.76 13.04
C LYS A 256 -1.70 -24.89 12.91
N SER A 257 -0.50 -25.36 13.30
CA SER A 257 0.73 -24.55 13.17
C SER A 257 1.01 -24.02 11.76
N LYS A 258 0.74 -24.83 10.71
CA LYS A 258 0.91 -24.42 9.31
C LYS A 258 -0.18 -23.45 8.86
N MET A 259 -1.42 -23.68 9.27
CA MET A 259 -2.56 -22.78 8.97
C MET A 259 -2.43 -21.43 9.70
N ASN A 260 -1.97 -21.44 10.95
CA ASN A 260 -1.67 -20.26 11.76
C ASN A 260 -0.52 -19.47 11.13
N ARG A 261 0.54 -20.12 10.64
CA ARG A 261 1.61 -19.43 9.89
C ARG A 261 1.07 -18.67 8.67
N ALA A 262 0.20 -19.29 7.88
CA ALA A 262 -0.44 -18.61 6.75
C ALA A 262 -1.33 -17.43 7.18
N ALA A 263 -2.05 -17.56 8.30
CA ALA A 263 -2.85 -16.46 8.87
C ALA A 263 -2.00 -15.31 9.42
N LEU A 264 -0.86 -15.61 10.05
CA LEU A 264 0.12 -14.62 10.53
C LEU A 264 0.86 -13.92 9.38
N GLN A 265 1.19 -14.65 8.31
CA GLN A 265 1.75 -14.07 7.08
C GLN A 265 0.72 -13.17 6.38
N LEU A 266 -0.55 -13.56 6.33
CA LEU A 266 -1.64 -12.72 5.85
C LEU A 266 -1.78 -11.44 6.70
N PHE A 267 -1.80 -11.57 8.03
CA PHE A 267 -1.85 -10.44 8.95
C PHE A 267 -0.68 -9.47 8.72
N SER A 268 0.56 -9.98 8.69
CA SER A 268 1.77 -9.18 8.51
C SER A 268 1.84 -8.52 7.14
N SER A 269 1.39 -9.20 6.07
CA SER A 269 1.30 -8.61 4.74
C SER A 269 0.26 -7.50 4.70
N LEU A 270 -0.93 -7.71 5.27
CA LEU A 270 -2.00 -6.71 5.34
C LEU A 270 -1.62 -5.50 6.21
N SER A 271 -0.97 -5.72 7.37
CA SER A 271 -0.53 -4.64 8.25
C SER A 271 0.53 -3.77 7.60
N PHE A 272 1.53 -4.38 6.96
CA PHE A 272 2.57 -3.66 6.21
C PHE A 272 2.00 -2.94 4.98
N SER A 273 1.04 -3.54 4.27
CA SER A 273 0.32 -2.87 3.17
C SER A 273 -0.49 -1.68 3.68
N LYS A 274 -1.30 -1.81 4.74
CA LYS A 274 -2.05 -0.69 5.32
C LYS A 274 -1.10 0.39 5.86
N ALA A 275 0.02 0.03 6.46
CA ALA A 275 1.01 0.98 6.99
C ALA A 275 1.78 1.76 5.91
N ARG A 276 1.79 1.31 4.65
CA ARG A 276 2.51 1.95 3.53
C ARG A 276 1.63 2.57 2.46
N GLU A 277 0.45 2.03 2.22
CA GLU A 277 -0.39 2.42 1.08
C GLU A 277 -1.43 3.48 1.50
N GLU A 278 -1.24 4.70 1.02
CA GLU A 278 -2.06 5.89 1.34
C GLU A 278 -3.57 5.62 1.17
N ALA A 279 -3.93 4.94 0.06
CA ALA A 279 -5.29 4.54 -0.25
C ALA A 279 -5.95 3.64 0.82
N LEU A 280 -5.19 2.78 1.51
CA LEU A 280 -5.71 1.88 2.55
C LEU A 280 -5.83 2.55 3.93
N GLN A 281 -5.08 3.64 4.16
CA GLN A 281 -5.22 4.48 5.35
C GLN A 281 -6.37 5.48 5.17
N TYR A 282 -6.18 6.46 4.28
CA TYR A 282 -7.02 7.65 4.14
C TYR A 282 -7.65 7.81 2.75
N GLY A 283 -7.43 6.88 1.82
CA GLY A 283 -8.16 6.85 0.55
C GLY A 283 -9.66 6.75 0.74
N SER A 284 -10.42 7.35 -0.20
CA SER A 284 -11.87 7.25 -0.24
C SER A 284 -12.32 5.79 -0.36
N PHE A 285 -13.57 5.54 0.02
CA PHE A 285 -14.21 4.23 -0.03
C PHE A 285 -15.39 4.30 -0.98
N THR A 286 -15.56 3.28 -1.83
CA THR A 286 -16.67 3.24 -2.80
C THR A 286 -17.10 1.79 -2.98
N PHE A 287 -18.34 1.46 -2.61
CA PHE A 287 -18.92 0.16 -2.94
C PHE A 287 -19.08 0.02 -4.46
N LEU A 288 -18.85 -1.20 -4.96
CA LEU A 288 -19.19 -1.59 -6.32
C LEU A 288 -20.54 -2.32 -6.29
N PRO A 289 -21.32 -2.30 -7.40
CA PRO A 289 -22.55 -3.08 -7.48
C PRO A 289 -22.27 -4.57 -7.30
N PHE A 290 -23.21 -5.29 -6.70
CA PHE A 290 -23.14 -6.74 -6.61
C PHE A 290 -23.09 -7.37 -8.01
N ASN A 291 -22.37 -8.48 -8.14
CA ASN A 291 -22.20 -9.21 -9.40
C ASN A 291 -23.49 -9.95 -9.81
N THR A 292 -24.53 -9.21 -10.18
CA THR A 292 -25.79 -9.75 -10.68
C THR A 292 -25.76 -9.80 -12.21
N SER A 293 -25.62 -11.00 -12.76
CA SER A 293 -25.82 -11.23 -14.19
C SER A 293 -27.19 -10.70 -14.61
N SER A 294 -27.24 -9.94 -15.71
CA SER A 294 -28.42 -9.15 -16.12
C SER A 294 -29.53 -10.00 -16.78
N SER A 295 -30.00 -11.02 -16.06
CA SER A 295 -31.06 -11.96 -16.46
C SER A 295 -32.17 -12.04 -15.43
N SER A 296 -32.55 -10.91 -14.82
CA SER A 296 -33.59 -10.79 -13.80
C SER A 296 -35.00 -10.86 -14.39
N ASN A 297 -35.34 -12.00 -14.99
CA ASN A 297 -36.68 -12.31 -15.53
C ASN A 297 -37.31 -13.52 -14.81
N SER A 298 -37.10 -13.60 -13.49
CA SER A 298 -37.76 -14.58 -12.61
C SER A 298 -37.93 -14.00 -11.20
N SER A 299 -39.17 -13.78 -10.81
CA SER A 299 -39.53 -13.85 -9.39
C SER A 299 -39.36 -15.30 -8.89
N LEU A 300 -39.26 -15.48 -7.57
CA LEU A 300 -39.30 -16.79 -6.88
C LEU A 300 -38.06 -17.70 -6.99
N SER A 301 -36.85 -17.16 -6.80
CA SER A 301 -35.79 -17.90 -6.09
C SER A 301 -34.72 -16.96 -5.51
N SER A 302 -34.45 -17.07 -4.21
CA SER A 302 -33.26 -16.46 -3.60
C SER A 302 -32.00 -17.18 -4.13
N PRO A 303 -30.90 -16.47 -4.46
CA PRO A 303 -29.69 -17.10 -4.99
C PRO A 303 -29.10 -18.08 -3.97
N LEU A 304 -28.70 -19.27 -4.45
CA LEU A 304 -28.26 -20.39 -3.60
C LEU A 304 -26.94 -20.15 -2.85
N SER A 305 -26.22 -19.09 -3.20
CA SER A 305 -25.03 -18.58 -2.52
C SER A 305 -25.06 -17.05 -2.51
N PRO A 306 -24.57 -16.38 -1.45
CA PRO A 306 -24.56 -14.92 -1.39
C PRO A 306 -23.66 -14.31 -2.49
N PRO A 307 -23.89 -13.04 -2.89
CA PRO A 307 -23.08 -12.38 -3.91
C PRO A 307 -21.68 -12.02 -3.40
N ILE A 308 -20.76 -11.72 -4.33
CA ILE A 308 -19.42 -11.19 -4.02
C ILE A 308 -19.56 -9.77 -3.43
N LEU A 309 -18.93 -9.51 -2.29
CA LEU A 309 -18.74 -8.14 -1.79
C LEU A 309 -17.57 -7.51 -2.52
N ALA A 310 -17.77 -6.33 -3.09
CA ALA A 310 -16.76 -5.63 -3.88
C ALA A 310 -16.73 -4.14 -3.53
N PHE A 311 -15.53 -3.60 -3.32
CA PHE A 311 -15.34 -2.16 -3.10
C PHE A 311 -13.95 -1.69 -3.52
N LEU A 312 -13.85 -0.39 -3.73
CA LEU A 312 -12.60 0.33 -4.01
C LEU A 312 -12.12 1.09 -2.78
N ARG A 313 -10.79 1.13 -2.62
CA ARG A 313 -10.08 2.15 -1.83
C ARG A 313 -9.20 2.98 -2.76
N SER A 314 -9.41 4.28 -2.81
CA SER A 314 -8.85 5.16 -3.86
C SER A 314 -8.15 6.38 -3.27
N TRP A 315 -6.94 6.69 -3.73
CA TRP A 315 -6.23 7.93 -3.38
C TRP A 315 -5.28 8.37 -4.49
N GLY A 316 -5.48 9.58 -5.02
CA GLY A 316 -4.84 9.99 -6.27
C GLY A 316 -5.11 8.98 -7.38
N CYS A 317 -4.07 8.61 -8.14
CA CYS A 317 -4.08 7.57 -9.17
C CYS A 317 -3.86 6.14 -8.60
N VAL A 318 -4.00 5.94 -7.28
CA VAL A 318 -3.76 4.63 -6.63
C VAL A 318 -5.08 4.05 -6.17
N HIS A 319 -5.48 2.94 -6.80
CA HIS A 319 -6.74 2.26 -6.55
C HIS A 319 -6.51 0.81 -6.12
N PHE A 320 -7.17 0.40 -5.04
CA PHE A 320 -7.22 -0.97 -4.57
C PHE A 320 -8.63 -1.53 -4.72
N LEU A 321 -8.76 -2.62 -5.46
CA LEU A 321 -9.96 -3.42 -5.54
C LEU A 321 -9.92 -4.50 -4.45
N VAL A 322 -10.96 -4.56 -3.63
CA VAL A 322 -11.14 -5.59 -2.61
C VAL A 322 -12.36 -6.43 -2.98
N LEU A 323 -12.18 -7.74 -2.98
CA LEU A 323 -13.19 -8.73 -3.37
C LEU A 323 -13.31 -9.78 -2.27
N LEU A 324 -14.52 -10.06 -1.79
CA LEU A 324 -14.76 -11.05 -0.74
C LEU A 324 -15.94 -11.95 -1.13
N ASN A 325 -15.66 -13.24 -1.29
CA ASN A 325 -16.69 -14.26 -1.50
C ASN A 325 -17.05 -14.92 -0.16
N PHE A 326 -18.17 -14.52 0.45
CA PHE A 326 -18.70 -15.17 1.65
C PHE A 326 -19.43 -16.49 1.33
N GLY A 327 -19.58 -16.84 0.05
CA GLY A 327 -20.25 -18.06 -0.39
C GLY A 327 -19.39 -19.31 -0.24
N PHE A 328 -20.06 -20.45 -0.08
CA PHE A 328 -19.46 -21.79 -0.08
C PHE A 328 -19.17 -22.33 -1.50
N GLN A 329 -19.44 -21.54 -2.56
CA GLN A 329 -19.18 -21.91 -3.96
C GLN A 329 -18.18 -20.95 -4.62
N PRO A 330 -17.36 -21.41 -5.59
CA PRO A 330 -16.40 -20.58 -6.30
C PRO A 330 -17.05 -19.75 -7.43
N GLN A 331 -17.12 -18.43 -7.24
CA GLN A 331 -17.77 -17.48 -8.16
C GLN A 331 -16.74 -16.76 -9.07
N SER A 332 -17.17 -16.39 -10.27
CA SER A 332 -16.39 -15.61 -11.25
C SER A 332 -16.98 -14.22 -11.43
N LEU A 333 -16.14 -13.23 -11.75
CA LEU A 333 -16.61 -11.89 -12.12
C LEU A 333 -17.25 -11.91 -13.52
N ASP A 334 -18.34 -11.17 -13.73
CA ASP A 334 -18.86 -10.89 -15.06
C ASP A 334 -18.01 -9.76 -15.69
N PRO A 335 -17.42 -9.92 -16.90
CA PRO A 335 -16.64 -8.87 -17.54
C PRO A 335 -17.36 -7.52 -17.69
N ALA A 336 -18.69 -7.51 -17.76
CA ALA A 336 -19.49 -6.29 -17.85
C ALA A 336 -19.75 -5.60 -16.50
N TRP A 337 -19.49 -6.24 -15.36
CA TRP A 337 -19.95 -5.78 -14.04
C TRP A 337 -19.37 -4.43 -13.58
N ALA A 338 -18.20 -4.07 -14.10
CA ALA A 338 -17.43 -2.92 -13.65
C ALA A 338 -16.54 -2.37 -14.78
N SER A 339 -17.19 -1.88 -15.84
CA SER A 339 -16.54 -1.30 -17.04
C SER A 339 -15.68 -0.04 -16.76
N SER A 340 -15.67 0.45 -15.53
CA SER A 340 -14.82 1.54 -15.04
C SER A 340 -13.49 1.08 -14.43
N LEU A 341 -13.26 -0.23 -14.31
CA LEU A 341 -12.00 -0.79 -13.77
C LEU A 341 -10.99 -1.09 -14.89
N PRO A 342 -9.68 -0.89 -14.66
CA PRO A 342 -8.64 -1.35 -15.58
C PRO A 342 -8.67 -2.87 -15.79
N GLU A 343 -8.31 -3.33 -16.98
CA GLU A 343 -8.36 -4.74 -17.37
C GLU A 343 -7.51 -5.67 -16.49
N ALA A 344 -6.50 -5.13 -15.81
CA ALA A 344 -5.50 -5.86 -15.05
C ALA A 344 -5.09 -5.17 -13.72
N GLY A 345 -4.61 -5.98 -12.78
CA GLY A 345 -4.09 -5.54 -11.49
C GLY A 345 -3.12 -6.53 -10.87
N LEU A 346 -2.40 -6.10 -9.84
CA LEU A 346 -1.41 -6.87 -9.10
C LEU A 346 -2.02 -7.40 -7.79
N PHE A 347 -1.89 -8.70 -7.49
CA PHE A 347 -2.29 -9.23 -6.18
C PHE A 347 -1.40 -8.67 -5.07
N VAL A 348 -2.03 -8.16 -4.00
CA VAL A 348 -1.38 -7.57 -2.81
C VAL A 348 -1.52 -8.49 -1.61
N ALA A 349 -2.70 -9.12 -1.47
CA ALA A 349 -2.98 -10.15 -0.48
C ALA A 349 -4.10 -11.08 -0.98
N SER A 350 -4.07 -12.33 -0.53
CA SER A 350 -5.17 -13.29 -0.70
C SER A 350 -5.27 -14.17 0.54
N THR A 351 -6.47 -14.61 0.94
CA THR A 351 -6.64 -15.42 2.16
C THR A 351 -5.93 -16.78 2.13
N GLY A 352 -5.59 -17.27 0.92
CA GLY A 352 -4.74 -18.45 0.70
C GLY A 352 -3.23 -18.18 0.78
N MET A 353 -2.79 -16.93 0.65
CA MET A 353 -1.39 -16.51 0.49
C MET A 353 -0.66 -17.33 -0.61
N ASP A 354 -1.32 -17.46 -1.76
CA ASP A 354 -0.85 -18.23 -2.92
C ASP A 354 -0.98 -17.47 -4.27
N ARG A 355 -1.51 -16.25 -4.25
CA ARG A 355 -1.68 -15.37 -5.42
C ARG A 355 -0.69 -14.18 -5.35
N PHE A 356 0.30 -14.15 -6.23
CA PHE A 356 1.47 -13.24 -6.14
C PHE A 356 1.90 -12.55 -7.46
N VAL A 357 1.06 -12.59 -8.49
CA VAL A 357 1.38 -12.11 -9.86
C VAL A 357 0.35 -11.05 -10.29
N SER A 358 0.57 -10.36 -11.40
CA SER A 358 -0.51 -9.66 -12.09
C SER A 358 -1.56 -10.63 -12.63
N THR A 359 -2.81 -10.19 -12.70
CA THR A 359 -3.93 -10.92 -13.31
C THR A 359 -4.76 -9.95 -14.15
N SER A 360 -5.44 -10.47 -15.19
CA SER A 360 -6.63 -9.78 -15.69
C SER A 360 -7.78 -9.96 -14.67
N LEU A 361 -8.65 -8.97 -14.57
CA LEU A 361 -9.88 -9.08 -13.78
C LEU A 361 -10.90 -10.01 -14.46
N TYR A 362 -10.90 -10.10 -15.80
CA TYR A 362 -11.85 -10.91 -16.58
C TYR A 362 -11.64 -12.42 -16.39
N SER A 363 -10.42 -12.85 -16.10
CA SER A 363 -10.09 -14.25 -15.79
C SER A 363 -10.22 -14.59 -14.30
N LEU A 364 -10.69 -13.67 -13.45
CA LEU A 364 -10.64 -13.84 -12.00
C LEU A 364 -11.82 -14.67 -11.47
N ARG A 365 -11.46 -15.83 -10.91
CA ARG A 365 -12.37 -16.69 -10.15
C ARG A 365 -11.97 -16.71 -8.67
N LEU A 366 -12.91 -16.38 -7.80
CA LEU A 366 -12.78 -16.50 -6.35
C LEU A 366 -13.17 -17.91 -5.91
N ARG A 367 -12.46 -18.44 -4.91
CA ARG A 367 -12.76 -19.69 -4.21
C ARG A 367 -13.82 -19.45 -3.11
N PRO A 368 -14.42 -20.50 -2.52
CA PRO A 368 -15.22 -20.35 -1.31
C PRO A 368 -14.43 -19.65 -0.19
N TYR A 369 -15.10 -18.76 0.55
CA TYR A 369 -14.51 -17.99 1.66
C TYR A 369 -13.19 -17.24 1.34
N GLU A 370 -12.95 -16.95 0.06
CA GLU A 370 -11.76 -16.22 -0.38
C GLU A 370 -11.98 -14.72 -0.38
N ALA A 371 -11.03 -13.99 0.22
CA ALA A 371 -10.89 -12.55 0.00
C ALA A 371 -9.55 -12.25 -0.68
N ILE A 372 -9.58 -11.25 -1.55
CA ILE A 372 -8.47 -10.84 -2.41
C ILE A 372 -8.36 -9.31 -2.38
N VAL A 373 -7.13 -8.81 -2.27
CA VAL A 373 -6.79 -7.39 -2.43
C VAL A 373 -5.91 -7.24 -3.67
N ILE A 374 -6.34 -6.41 -4.61
CA ILE A 374 -5.66 -6.17 -5.90
C ILE A 374 -5.34 -4.68 -6.01
N LYS A 375 -4.08 -4.32 -6.27
CA LYS A 375 -3.70 -2.97 -6.67
C LYS A 375 -3.95 -2.85 -8.17
N LEU A 376 -4.89 -1.99 -8.56
CA LEU A 376 -5.24 -1.80 -9.96
C LEU A 376 -4.10 -1.06 -10.68
N LEU A 377 -3.81 -1.49 -11.91
CA LEU A 377 -2.84 -0.82 -12.77
C LEU A 377 -3.61 0.11 -13.70
N GLU A 378 -3.70 1.39 -13.33
CA GLU A 378 -4.31 2.40 -14.20
C GLU A 378 -3.51 2.49 -15.50
N ALA A 379 -4.20 2.29 -16.64
CA ALA A 379 -3.58 2.47 -17.94
C ALA A 379 -3.25 3.95 -18.14
N GLN A 380 -1.97 4.29 -18.17
CA GLN A 380 -1.50 5.66 -18.37
C GLN A 380 -1.76 6.13 -19.81
N ASN A 381 -3.02 6.48 -20.09
CA ASN A 381 -3.44 7.19 -21.30
C ASN A 381 -2.95 8.65 -21.25
N TYR A 382 -1.63 8.83 -21.34
CA TYR A 382 -1.04 10.09 -21.76
C TYR A 382 -1.47 10.36 -23.21
N SER A 383 -2.49 11.21 -23.35
CA SER A 383 -2.96 11.79 -24.63
C SER A 383 -2.39 13.19 -24.82
#